data_AF-A0A7K2E521-F1
#
_entry.id   AF-A0A7K2E521-F1
#
_cell.length_a   1.000
_cell.length_b   1.000
_cell.length_c   1.000
_cell.angle_alpha   90.00
_cell.angle_beta   90.00
_cell.angle_gamma   90.00
#
_symmetry.space_group_name_H-M   'P 1'
#
loop_
_entity.id
_entity.type
_entity.pdbx_description
1 polymer ?
#
loop_
_entity_poly.entity_id
_entity_poly.type
_entity_poly.pdbx_seq_one_letter_code
_entity_poly.pdbx_strand_id
1 'polypeptide(L)'
;MTGTGSDAAQEESGGRMSRRCMLLEEIPAEMDAPGRGAGHLPIMQFIKDWNNQPESRARMLADALPAGTDTGTAAKIAAVVHALCERDAHPLPGWIDAAVASEDVALVGAVDLATPYGQDVRAGAPAPCRHHRVYFSTKTLYST
;
A
#
# COMPACT_ATOMS: atom_id res chain seq x y z
N MET A 1 55.06 37.66 -1.33
CA MET A 1 54.28 36.97 -2.38
C MET A 1 53.38 35.98 -1.69
N THR A 2 52.11 36.37 -1.59
CA THR A 2 50.98 35.65 -1.00
C THR A 2 50.57 34.49 -1.90
N GLY A 3 50.30 33.34 -1.31
CA GLY A 3 49.82 32.14 -2.00
C GLY A 3 48.90 31.36 -1.09
N THR A 4 47.73 31.94 -0.82
CA THR A 4 46.58 31.29 -0.19
C THR A 4 45.88 30.46 -1.27
N GLY A 5 45.82 29.13 -1.10
CA GLY A 5 44.84 28.27 -1.79
C GLY A 5 44.06 27.55 -0.71
N SER A 6 42.86 28.01 -0.35
CA SER A 6 41.57 27.64 -0.96
C SER A 6 41.43 26.12 -1.05
N ASP A 7 40.79 25.55 -0.03
CA ASP A 7 39.36 25.18 -0.06
C ASP A 7 39.14 23.90 -0.85
N ALA A 8 39.36 22.77 -0.18
CA ALA A 8 38.71 21.51 -0.50
C ALA A 8 37.65 21.28 0.59
N ALA A 9 36.58 22.07 0.54
CA ALA A 9 35.34 21.71 1.19
C ALA A 9 34.81 20.46 0.48
N GLN A 10 35.04 19.31 1.10
CA GLN A 10 34.33 18.08 0.78
C GLN A 10 32.85 18.34 1.06
N GLU A 11 32.09 18.60 0.00
CA GLU A 11 30.65 18.36 -0.02
C GLU A 11 30.45 16.85 0.13
N GLU A 12 30.46 16.38 1.38
CA GLU A 12 29.78 15.14 1.72
C GLU A 12 28.28 15.39 1.50
N SER A 13 27.88 15.17 0.25
CA SER A 13 26.50 14.88 -0.12
C SER A 13 26.08 13.69 0.73
N GLY A 14 25.47 14.00 1.88
CA GLY A 14 24.72 13.07 2.69
C GLY A 14 23.57 12.57 1.83
N GLY A 15 23.87 11.58 0.99
CA GLY A 15 22.89 10.85 0.22
C GLY A 15 21.85 10.37 1.22
N ARG A 16 20.66 10.97 1.18
CA ARG A 16 19.48 10.38 1.79
C ARG A 16 19.42 8.98 1.20
N MET A 17 19.82 7.99 1.98
CA MET A 17 19.51 6.60 1.72
C MET A 17 17.99 6.56 1.49
N SER A 18 17.58 6.49 0.22
CA SER A 18 16.19 6.43 -0.15
C SER A 18 15.63 5.24 0.60
N ARG A 19 14.73 5.50 1.58
CA ARG A 19 14.15 4.42 2.39
C ARG A 19 13.50 3.46 1.41
N ARG A 20 13.80 2.17 1.55
CA ARG A 20 13.13 1.13 0.76
C ARG A 20 11.62 1.26 1.00
N CYS A 21 10.86 1.49 -0.08
CA CYS A 21 9.40 1.44 -0.05
C CYS A 21 8.95 -0.02 -0.29
N MET A 22 7.79 -0.38 0.26
CA MET A 22 7.11 -1.62 -0.03
C MET A 22 6.67 -1.65 -1.50
N LEU A 23 7.10 -2.66 -2.25
CA LEU A 23 6.67 -2.89 -3.62
C LEU A 23 5.42 -3.76 -3.66
N LEU A 24 4.57 -3.55 -4.67
CA LEU A 24 3.33 -4.30 -4.85
C LEU A 24 3.54 -5.82 -4.93
N GLU A 25 4.62 -6.25 -5.60
CA GLU A 25 4.97 -7.67 -5.76
C GLU A 25 5.41 -8.36 -4.46
N GLU A 26 5.89 -7.59 -3.47
CA GLU A 26 6.39 -8.11 -2.19
C GLU A 26 5.22 -8.40 -1.22
N ILE A 27 4.09 -7.71 -1.38
CA ILE A 27 2.97 -7.74 -0.42
C ILE A 27 2.43 -9.15 -0.18
N PRO A 28 2.16 -9.99 -1.20
CA PRO A 28 1.58 -11.32 -0.96
C PRO A 28 2.48 -12.21 -0.10
N ALA A 29 3.78 -12.28 -0.42
CA ALA A 29 4.73 -13.11 0.31
C ALA A 29 4.85 -12.66 1.78
N GLU A 30 4.84 -11.36 2.03
CA GLU A 30 4.88 -10.80 3.38
C GLU A 30 3.55 -10.98 4.14
N MET A 31 2.42 -11.04 3.44
CA MET A 31 1.11 -11.33 4.04
C MET A 31 1.02 -12.78 4.52
N ASP A 32 1.63 -13.71 3.78
CA ASP A 32 1.66 -15.14 4.08
C ASP A 32 2.72 -15.54 5.12
N ALA A 33 3.67 -14.65 5.41
CA ALA A 33 4.74 -14.91 6.36
C ALA A 33 4.21 -15.14 7.79
N PRO A 34 4.68 -16.17 8.51
CA PRO A 34 4.25 -16.42 9.89
C PRO A 34 4.79 -15.35 10.84
N GLY A 35 3.94 -14.78 11.70
CA GLY A 35 4.38 -13.82 12.72
C GLY A 35 3.29 -12.90 13.26
N ARG A 36 3.65 -12.05 14.25
CA ARG A 36 2.76 -10.98 14.73
C ARG A 36 2.55 -9.95 13.61
N GLY A 37 1.31 -9.85 13.12
CA GLY A 37 0.94 -8.90 12.07
C GLY A 37 0.86 -9.47 10.66
N ALA A 38 1.02 -10.79 10.52
CA ALA A 38 0.70 -11.51 9.30
C ALA A 38 -0.68 -11.13 8.75
N GLY A 39 -0.80 -11.09 7.42
CA GLY A 39 -2.05 -10.88 6.69
C GLY A 39 -2.51 -9.44 6.48
N HIS A 40 -1.99 -8.40 7.17
CA HIS A 40 -2.38 -7.01 6.85
C HIS A 40 -1.32 -5.93 7.09
N LEU A 41 -0.30 -6.15 7.92
CA LEU A 41 0.75 -5.15 8.14
C LEU A 41 1.51 -4.76 6.85
N PRO A 42 1.80 -5.67 5.91
CA PRO A 42 2.46 -5.29 4.65
C PRO A 42 1.65 -4.29 3.83
N ILE A 43 0.31 -4.46 3.79
CA ILE A 43 -0.60 -3.50 3.17
C ILE A 43 -0.56 -2.15 3.92
N MET A 44 -0.55 -2.17 5.25
CA MET A 44 -0.43 -0.93 6.03
C MET A 44 0.91 -0.22 5.77
N GLN A 45 2.00 -0.97 5.64
CA GLN A 45 3.30 -0.43 5.28
C GLN A 45 3.29 0.17 3.87
N PHE A 46 2.66 -0.50 2.91
CA PHE A 46 2.44 0.04 1.55
C PHE A 46 1.70 1.37 1.57
N ILE A 47 0.60 1.49 2.35
CA ILE A 47 -0.14 2.75 2.51
C ILE A 47 0.77 3.86 3.09
N LYS A 48 1.56 3.54 4.10
CA LYS A 48 2.49 4.51 4.71
C LYS A 48 3.54 4.98 3.72
N ASP A 49 4.15 4.05 2.98
CA ASP A 49 5.15 4.40 1.97
C ASP A 49 4.52 5.22 0.84
N TRP A 50 3.29 4.91 0.43
CA TRP A 50 2.55 5.68 -0.57
C TRP A 50 2.30 7.13 -0.14
N ASN A 51 2.00 7.33 1.14
CA ASN A 51 1.76 8.66 1.72
C ASN A 51 3.05 9.44 1.96
N ASN A 52 4.11 8.76 2.37
CA ASN A 52 5.38 9.39 2.77
C ASN A 52 6.38 9.54 1.62
N GLN A 53 6.19 8.82 0.50
CA GLN A 53 7.11 8.81 -0.65
C GLN A 53 6.36 8.97 -2.00
N PRO A 54 5.70 10.11 -2.28
CA PRO A 54 4.95 10.30 -3.52
C PRO A 54 5.78 10.09 -4.80
N GLU A 55 7.08 10.38 -4.76
CA GLU A 55 8.03 10.17 -5.85
C GLU A 55 8.26 8.69 -6.19
N SER A 56 7.97 7.77 -5.26
CA SER A 56 8.18 6.33 -5.41
C SER A 56 6.95 5.59 -5.95
N ARG A 57 5.79 6.23 -6.10
CA ARG A 57 4.51 5.57 -6.44
C ARG A 57 4.54 4.76 -7.73
N ALA A 58 5.15 5.32 -8.78
CA ALA A 58 5.31 4.60 -10.05
C ALA A 58 6.16 3.33 -9.89
N ARG A 59 7.21 3.39 -9.05
CA ARG A 59 8.04 2.22 -8.71
C ARG A 59 7.27 1.22 -7.86
N MET A 60 6.52 1.67 -6.86
CA MET A 60 5.72 0.81 -5.99
C MET A 60 4.70 -0.02 -6.77
N LEU A 61 4.22 0.48 -7.91
CA LEU A 61 3.23 -0.16 -8.79
C LEU A 61 3.82 -0.77 -10.07
N ALA A 62 5.15 -0.77 -10.24
CA ALA A 62 5.77 -1.13 -11.52
C ALA A 62 5.48 -2.59 -11.93
N ASP A 63 5.44 -3.48 -10.95
CA ASP A 63 5.27 -4.91 -11.15
C ASP A 63 3.83 -5.37 -10.87
N ALA A 64 3.45 -6.48 -11.49
CA ALA A 64 2.18 -7.14 -11.22
C ALA A 64 2.27 -7.99 -9.95
N LEU A 65 1.12 -8.45 -9.45
CA LEU A 65 1.14 -9.47 -8.40
C LEU A 65 1.81 -10.76 -8.90
N PRO A 66 2.59 -11.46 -8.05
CA PRO A 66 3.14 -12.77 -8.37
C PRO A 66 2.05 -13.75 -8.83
N ALA A 67 2.38 -14.55 -9.83
CA ALA A 67 1.51 -15.62 -10.30
C ALA A 67 1.19 -16.59 -9.15
N GLY A 68 -0.08 -16.96 -9.00
CA GLY A 68 -0.53 -17.85 -7.93
C GLY A 68 -0.89 -17.15 -6.62
N THR A 69 -0.82 -15.81 -6.56
CA THR A 69 -1.43 -15.05 -5.45
C THR A 69 -2.91 -15.43 -5.33
N ASP A 70 -3.36 -15.83 -4.14
CA ASP A 70 -4.75 -16.25 -3.94
C ASP A 70 -5.73 -15.08 -4.16
N THR A 71 -6.96 -15.42 -4.55
CA THR A 71 -7.98 -14.43 -4.90
C THR A 71 -8.31 -13.48 -3.75
N GLY A 72 -8.30 -13.95 -2.50
CA GLY A 72 -8.60 -13.12 -1.34
C GLY A 72 -7.49 -12.08 -1.08
N THR A 73 -6.24 -12.50 -1.15
CA THR A 73 -5.07 -11.60 -1.05
C THR A 73 -5.04 -10.62 -2.20
N ALA A 74 -5.21 -11.09 -3.44
CA ALA A 74 -5.25 -10.23 -4.63
C ALA A 74 -6.35 -9.15 -4.52
N ALA A 75 -7.56 -9.52 -4.09
CA ALA A 75 -8.66 -8.58 -3.90
C ALA A 75 -8.37 -7.54 -2.80
N LYS A 76 -7.73 -7.94 -1.70
CA LYS A 76 -7.33 -7.02 -0.62
C LYS A 76 -6.34 -5.97 -1.10
N ILE A 77 -5.33 -6.41 -1.85
CA ILE A 77 -4.34 -5.51 -2.42
C ILE A 77 -4.99 -4.59 -3.45
N ALA A 78 -5.81 -5.13 -4.34
CA ALA A 78 -6.52 -4.37 -5.37
C ALA A 78 -7.40 -3.27 -4.76
N ALA A 79 -8.17 -3.58 -3.72
CA ALA A 79 -9.03 -2.61 -3.06
C ALA A 79 -8.26 -1.40 -2.50
N VAL A 80 -7.09 -1.64 -1.92
CA VAL A 80 -6.24 -0.58 -1.36
C VAL A 80 -5.57 0.22 -2.48
N VAL A 81 -4.97 -0.46 -3.46
CA VAL A 81 -4.30 0.20 -4.60
C VAL A 81 -5.29 1.05 -5.39
N HIS A 82 -6.49 0.53 -5.66
CA HIS A 82 -7.54 1.25 -6.35
C HIS A 82 -7.92 2.52 -5.58
N ALA A 83 -8.20 2.39 -4.28
CA ALA A 83 -8.59 3.52 -3.45
C ALA A 83 -7.48 4.59 -3.32
N LEU A 84 -6.20 4.20 -3.24
CA LEU A 84 -5.07 5.13 -3.21
C LEU A 84 -4.88 5.84 -4.56
N CYS A 85 -4.98 5.11 -5.66
CA CYS A 85 -4.84 5.66 -7.00
C CYS A 85 -5.97 6.64 -7.31
N GLU A 86 -7.21 6.29 -6.99
CA GLU A 86 -8.36 7.19 -7.16
C GLU A 86 -8.21 8.46 -6.31
N ARG A 87 -7.82 8.32 -5.04
CA ARG A 87 -7.61 9.44 -4.11
C ARG A 87 -6.57 10.44 -4.63
N ASP A 88 -5.48 9.94 -5.20
CA ASP A 88 -4.33 10.75 -5.61
C ASP A 88 -4.26 10.98 -7.13
N ALA A 89 -5.33 10.66 -7.86
CA ALA A 89 -5.41 10.73 -9.32
C ALA A 89 -4.23 10.03 -10.05
N HIS A 90 -3.76 8.91 -9.50
CA HIS A 90 -2.70 8.08 -10.09
C HIS A 90 -3.30 7.04 -11.05
N PRO A 91 -2.64 6.72 -12.19
CA PRO A 91 -3.08 5.64 -13.06
C PRO A 91 -3.22 4.30 -12.33
N LEU A 92 -4.30 3.57 -12.64
CA LEU A 92 -4.56 2.23 -12.12
C LEU A 92 -3.80 1.17 -12.93
N PRO A 93 -3.17 0.18 -12.28
CA PRO A 93 -2.68 -1.02 -12.95
C PRO A 93 -3.83 -1.81 -13.59
N GLY A 94 -3.64 -2.31 -14.82
CA GLY A 94 -4.71 -2.94 -15.60
C GLY A 94 -5.28 -4.25 -15.05
N TRP A 95 -4.63 -4.87 -14.07
CA TRP A 95 -5.11 -6.10 -13.42
C TRP A 95 -6.10 -5.83 -12.29
N ILE A 96 -6.17 -4.60 -11.77
CA ILE A 96 -6.93 -4.24 -10.57
C ILE A 96 -8.39 -4.64 -10.70
N ASP A 97 -9.05 -4.25 -11.78
CA ASP A 97 -10.50 -4.44 -11.94
C ASP A 97 -10.94 -5.90 -11.88
N ALA A 98 -10.06 -6.85 -12.24
CA ALA A 98 -10.35 -8.28 -12.23
C ALA A 98 -10.17 -8.94 -10.85
N ALA A 99 -9.48 -8.30 -9.92
CA ALA A 99 -9.16 -8.86 -8.60
C ALA A 99 -10.29 -8.58 -7.60
N VAL A 100 -11.30 -9.46 -7.55
CA VAL A 100 -12.51 -9.30 -6.71
C VAL A 100 -12.68 -10.51 -5.80
N ALA A 101 -13.01 -10.29 -4.53
CA ALA A 101 -13.27 -11.37 -3.58
C ALA A 101 -14.61 -12.07 -3.86
N SER A 102 -14.70 -13.37 -3.55
CA SER A 102 -15.94 -14.16 -3.71
C SER A 102 -17.00 -13.82 -2.67
N GLU A 103 -16.62 -13.19 -1.57
CA GLU A 103 -17.50 -12.72 -0.51
C GLU A 103 -17.01 -11.39 0.09
N ASP A 104 -17.87 -10.75 0.88
CA ASP A 104 -17.51 -9.50 1.55
C ASP A 104 -16.56 -9.79 2.71
N VAL A 105 -15.32 -9.30 2.61
CA VAL A 105 -14.29 -9.51 3.63
C VAL A 105 -13.76 -8.20 4.19
N ALA A 106 -13.31 -8.21 5.44
CA ALA A 106 -12.56 -7.07 5.98
C ALA A 106 -11.10 -7.13 5.54
N LEU A 107 -10.47 -5.96 5.35
CA LEU A 107 -9.02 -5.88 5.12
C LEU A 107 -8.25 -6.50 6.28
N VAL A 108 -8.66 -6.16 7.51
CA VAL A 108 -8.09 -6.67 8.76
C VAL A 108 -8.97 -7.82 9.24
N GLY A 109 -8.42 -9.04 9.30
CA GLY A 109 -9.19 -10.25 9.63
C GLY A 109 -9.84 -10.27 11.02
N ALA A 110 -9.43 -9.39 11.93
CA ALA A 110 -10.05 -9.23 13.25
C ALA A 110 -11.40 -8.48 13.21
N VAL A 111 -11.75 -7.85 12.08
CA VAL A 111 -13.00 -7.09 11.94
C VAL A 111 -14.11 -7.99 11.41
N ASP A 112 -15.11 -8.25 12.25
CA ASP A 112 -16.34 -8.91 11.83
C ASP A 112 -17.32 -7.89 11.23
N LEU A 113 -17.58 -8.02 9.92
CA LEU A 113 -18.47 -7.14 9.17
C LEU A 113 -19.94 -7.26 9.55
N ALA A 114 -20.36 -8.32 10.25
CA ALA A 114 -21.75 -8.47 10.71
C ALA A 114 -22.05 -7.65 11.98
N THR A 115 -21.02 -7.24 12.73
CA THR A 115 -21.17 -6.45 13.95
C THR A 115 -21.51 -4.99 13.64
N PRO A 116 -22.07 -4.21 14.60
CA PRO A 116 -22.29 -2.77 14.43
C PRO A 116 -21.00 -2.03 14.03
N TYR A 117 -19.86 -2.38 14.63
CA TYR A 117 -18.55 -1.84 14.25
C TYR A 117 -18.20 -2.16 12.79
N GLY A 118 -18.45 -3.40 12.35
CA GLY A 118 -18.28 -3.81 10.96
C GLY A 118 -19.16 -3.04 9.97
N GLN A 119 -20.41 -2.75 10.35
CA GLN A 119 -21.32 -1.93 9.54
C GLN A 119 -20.85 -0.48 9.45
N ASP A 120 -20.32 0.09 10.54
CA ASP A 120 -19.71 1.43 10.53
C ASP A 120 -18.49 1.47 9.59
N VAL A 121 -17.67 0.41 9.59
CA VAL A 121 -16.55 0.28 8.63
C VAL A 121 -17.07 0.26 7.20
N ARG A 122 -18.15 -0.47 6.90
CA ARG A 122 -18.75 -0.49 5.55
C ARG A 122 -19.31 0.87 5.14
N ALA A 123 -19.96 1.57 6.06
CA ALA A 123 -20.54 2.89 5.82
C ALA A 123 -19.47 3.94 5.51
N GLY A 124 -18.30 3.86 6.17
CA GLY A 124 -17.17 4.76 5.97
C GLY A 124 -16.13 4.29 4.95
N ALA A 125 -16.41 3.25 4.16
CA ALA A 125 -15.47 2.65 3.22
C ALA A 125 -15.35 3.46 1.92
N PRO A 126 -14.14 3.54 1.32
CA PRO A 126 -13.95 4.08 -0.03
C PRO A 126 -14.80 3.35 -1.08
N ALA A 127 -15.18 4.04 -2.17
CA ALA A 127 -16.01 3.45 -3.22
C ALA A 127 -15.42 2.15 -3.83
N PRO A 128 -14.10 2.02 -4.08
CA PRO A 128 -13.51 0.78 -4.58
C PRO A 128 -13.71 -0.44 -3.69
N CYS A 129 -13.91 -0.26 -2.38
CA CYS A 129 -14.16 -1.37 -1.46
C CYS A 129 -15.36 -2.22 -1.89
N ARG A 130 -16.42 -1.57 -2.43
CA ARG A 130 -17.62 -2.27 -2.90
C ARG A 130 -17.35 -3.11 -4.15
N HIS A 131 -16.53 -2.60 -5.07
CA HIS A 131 -16.13 -3.32 -6.29
C HIS A 131 -15.34 -4.59 -5.95
N HIS A 132 -14.32 -4.46 -5.11
CA HIS A 132 -13.44 -5.58 -4.74
C HIS A 132 -14.01 -6.48 -3.64
N ARG A 133 -15.11 -6.07 -2.99
CA ARG A 133 -15.74 -6.72 -1.84
C ARG A 133 -14.81 -6.84 -0.62
N VAL A 134 -13.92 -5.86 -0.47
CA VAL A 134 -12.98 -5.75 0.65
C VAL A 134 -13.23 -4.43 1.36
N TYR A 135 -13.55 -4.47 2.65
CA TYR A 135 -13.94 -3.29 3.40
C TYR A 135 -12.87 -2.87 4.42
N PHE A 136 -12.59 -1.57 4.41
CA PHE A 136 -11.79 -0.85 5.39
C PHE A 136 -12.23 0.61 5.44
N SER A 137 -11.93 1.31 6.55
CA SER A 137 -12.33 2.71 6.69
C SER A 137 -11.50 3.63 5.81
N THR A 138 -12.07 4.74 5.34
CA THR A 138 -11.31 5.78 4.61
C THR A 138 -10.11 6.29 5.41
N LYS A 139 -10.19 6.32 6.76
CA LYS A 139 -9.08 6.70 7.65
C LYS A 139 -7.83 5.84 7.45
N THR A 140 -8.01 4.56 7.10
CA THR A 140 -6.92 3.62 6.84
C THR A 140 -5.97 4.16 5.77
N LEU A 141 -6.49 4.80 4.71
CA LEU A 141 -5.70 5.34 3.59
C LEU A 141 -4.75 6.47 4.00
N TYR A 142 -5.04 7.18 5.08
CA TYR A 142 -4.26 8.32 5.56
C TYR A 142 -3.25 7.95 6.64
N SER A 143 -3.00 6.65 6.85
CA SER A 143 -2.01 6.18 7.82
C SER A 143 -0.60 6.58 7.39
N THR A 144 0.19 7.11 8.34
CA THR A 144 1.58 7.53 8.14
C THR A 144 2.57 6.68 8.93
#